data_AF-A0A520HM06-F1
#
_entry.id   AF-A0A520HM06-F1
#
_cell.length_a   1.000
_cell.length_b   1.000
_cell.length_c   1.000
_cell.angle_alpha   90.00
_cell.angle_beta   90.00
_cell.angle_gamma   90.00
#
_symmetry.space_group_name_H-M   'P 1'
#
loop_
_entity.id
_entity.type
_entity.pdbx_description
1 polymer ?
#
loop_
_entity_poly.entity_id
_entity_poly.type
_entity_poly.pdbx_seq_one_letter_code
_entity_poly.pdbx_strand_id
1 'polypeptide(L)'
;VVAAAEEMTGKDGPERDAAKLRLIMPALAGLGVVHALVPPHPGPLLAVEALGASLGKTMLYGIAIAIPTAIISGPLLAKFTTRGVRLEAPVLHDHALAIAPPARILSLLIVLLPVLMIATGELGQMIPGMKGTGWLVAASNPVVALLLTNLIALPLLFGRRLRDAAIQTAVWHETMGAAGAILLAIGAGGALKQVLVTAGLSDLLARTVLMYSISPLLLGWLVAVGIRLAAGSATVATITAVGIMPGVVASSGVSPELVVLAIGAGSVFFSHVNDPGFWLVKSYVGTNTADTFRTWSMLETAISVVGLALVMALSYVV
;
A
#
# COMPACT_ATOMS: atom_id res chain seq x y z
N VAL A 1 4.34 18.74 3.29
CA VAL A 1 5.55 18.45 2.49
C VAL A 1 5.64 19.39 1.29
N VAL A 2 4.62 19.46 0.44
CA VAL A 2 4.57 20.42 -0.70
C VAL A 2 4.68 21.88 -0.22
N ALA A 3 3.86 22.31 0.75
CA ALA A 3 3.96 23.66 1.32
C ALA A 3 5.34 23.98 1.96
N ALA A 4 5.96 22.99 2.63
CA ALA A 4 7.31 23.15 3.20
C ALA A 4 8.40 23.21 2.10
N ALA A 5 8.20 22.53 0.96
CA ALA A 5 9.06 22.65 -0.22
C ALA A 5 8.86 23.99 -0.96
N GLU A 6 7.72 24.65 -0.78
CA GLU A 6 7.44 25.99 -1.33
C GLU A 6 8.07 27.10 -0.49
N GLU A 7 8.13 26.96 0.84
CA GLU A 7 8.73 27.98 1.74
C GLU A 7 10.27 28.10 1.63
N MET A 8 10.97 27.11 1.09
CA MET A 8 12.44 27.07 1.04
C MET A 8 13.08 27.86 -0.13
N THR A 9 12.35 28.76 -0.80
CA THR A 9 12.74 29.26 -2.14
C THR A 9 13.60 30.52 -2.14
N GLY A 10 14.82 30.41 -2.70
CA GLY A 10 15.71 31.54 -3.01
C GLY A 10 16.49 31.50 -4.35
N LYS A 11 16.42 30.44 -5.18
CA LYS A 11 17.08 30.40 -6.51
C LYS A 11 16.34 29.49 -7.51
N ASP A 12 16.16 29.94 -8.74
CA ASP A 12 15.57 29.18 -9.87
C ASP A 12 16.60 28.24 -10.54
N GLY A 13 16.21 27.00 -10.86
CA GLY A 13 17.04 26.07 -11.64
C GLY A 13 16.81 24.57 -11.37
N PRO A 14 17.41 23.66 -12.17
CA PRO A 14 17.24 22.20 -12.06
C PRO A 14 17.75 21.60 -10.73
N GLU A 15 18.66 22.27 -10.02
CA GLU A 15 19.07 21.86 -8.67
C GLU A 15 17.98 22.10 -7.62
N ARG A 16 17.14 23.12 -7.80
CA ARG A 16 15.98 23.40 -6.92
C ARG A 16 14.94 22.31 -7.05
N ASP A 17 14.61 21.95 -8.28
CA ASP A 17 13.60 20.94 -8.59
C ASP A 17 14.04 19.56 -8.09
N ALA A 18 15.32 19.23 -8.23
CA ALA A 18 15.91 18.05 -7.62
C ALA A 18 15.84 18.07 -6.08
N ALA A 19 15.99 19.23 -5.43
CA ALA A 19 15.85 19.37 -3.98
C ALA A 19 14.40 19.19 -3.51
N LYS A 20 13.42 19.76 -4.23
CA LYS A 20 11.98 19.53 -3.99
C LYS A 20 11.63 18.05 -4.10
N LEU A 21 12.09 17.39 -5.15
CA LEU A 21 11.90 15.95 -5.34
C LEU A 21 12.53 15.13 -4.20
N ARG A 22 13.70 15.49 -3.70
CA ARG A 22 14.32 14.80 -2.55
C ARG A 22 13.48 14.88 -1.27
N LEU A 23 12.60 15.86 -1.15
CA LEU A 23 11.63 15.96 -0.05
C LEU A 23 10.36 15.14 -0.31
N ILE A 24 9.91 15.09 -1.57
CA ILE A 24 8.68 14.39 -1.99
C ILE A 24 8.89 12.88 -2.07
N MET A 25 10.02 12.42 -2.60
CA MET A 25 10.30 11.00 -2.83
C MET A 25 10.25 10.14 -1.56
N PRO A 26 10.76 10.57 -0.39
CA PRO A 26 10.57 9.82 0.86
C PRO A 26 9.10 9.67 1.27
N ALA A 27 8.25 10.68 1.01
CA ALA A 27 6.82 10.59 1.30
C ALA A 27 6.12 9.60 0.35
N LEU A 28 6.49 9.63 -0.94
CA LEU A 28 6.02 8.64 -1.93
C LEU A 28 6.50 7.22 -1.59
N ALA A 29 7.73 7.08 -1.10
CA ALA A 29 8.25 5.80 -0.64
C ALA A 29 7.46 5.25 0.54
N GLY A 30 7.17 6.09 1.53
CA GLY A 30 6.31 5.72 2.67
C GLY A 30 4.92 5.27 2.21
N LEU A 31 4.32 5.98 1.25
CA LEU A 31 3.03 5.62 0.66
C LEU A 31 3.09 4.24 -0.01
N GLY A 32 4.04 4.01 -0.92
CA GLY A 32 4.17 2.75 -1.66
C GLY A 32 4.47 1.56 -0.75
N VAL A 33 5.35 1.74 0.22
CA VAL A 33 5.70 0.70 1.21
C VAL A 33 4.50 0.32 2.07
N VAL A 34 3.74 1.29 2.60
CA VAL A 34 2.55 1.00 3.42
C VAL A 34 1.47 0.33 2.59
N HIS A 35 1.27 0.78 1.35
CA HIS A 35 0.33 0.17 0.40
C HIS A 35 0.64 -1.32 0.15
N ALA A 36 1.92 -1.65 0.02
CA ALA A 36 2.41 -2.99 -0.31
C ALA A 36 2.50 -3.94 0.90
N LEU A 37 3.01 -3.45 2.04
CA LEU A 37 3.54 -4.31 3.11
C LEU A 37 2.77 -4.23 4.44
N VAL A 38 1.84 -3.29 4.59
CA VAL A 38 1.22 -3.03 5.90
C VAL A 38 -0.31 -3.14 5.82
N PRO A 39 -0.92 -4.21 6.38
CA PRO A 39 -2.35 -4.23 6.67
C PRO A 39 -2.74 -3.04 7.56
N PRO A 40 -3.91 -2.40 7.39
CA PRO A 40 -5.15 -2.94 6.81
C PRO A 40 -5.43 -2.52 5.36
N HIS A 41 -4.41 -2.16 4.56
CA HIS A 41 -4.65 -1.80 3.17
C HIS A 41 -5.39 -2.94 2.41
N PRO A 42 -6.39 -2.67 1.55
CA PRO A 42 -7.26 -3.71 1.00
C PRO A 42 -6.54 -4.91 0.39
N GLY A 43 -5.47 -4.68 -0.39
CA GLY A 43 -4.65 -5.75 -0.96
C GLY A 43 -4.02 -6.66 0.11
N PRO A 44 -3.11 -6.14 0.95
CA PRO A 44 -2.52 -6.90 2.07
C PRO A 44 -3.55 -7.53 3.01
N LEU A 45 -4.65 -6.84 3.33
CA LEU A 45 -5.69 -7.36 4.21
C LEU A 45 -6.37 -8.60 3.60
N LEU A 46 -6.79 -8.51 2.34
CA LEU A 46 -7.36 -9.65 1.61
C LEU A 46 -6.35 -10.80 1.49
N ALA A 47 -5.06 -10.48 1.36
CA ALA A 47 -4.02 -11.49 1.29
C ALA A 47 -3.83 -12.24 2.61
N VAL A 48 -3.88 -11.53 3.76
CA VAL A 48 -3.88 -12.13 5.10
C VAL A 48 -5.05 -13.10 5.25
N GLU A 49 -6.26 -12.66 4.90
CA GLU A 49 -7.47 -13.49 4.99
C GLU A 49 -7.40 -14.71 4.05
N ALA A 50 -6.97 -14.51 2.80
CA ALA A 50 -6.93 -15.56 1.78
C ALA A 50 -5.90 -16.67 2.08
N LEU A 51 -4.79 -16.36 2.73
CA LEU A 51 -3.78 -17.35 3.11
C LEU A 51 -3.92 -17.86 4.55
N GLY A 52 -4.91 -17.35 5.30
CA GLY A 52 -5.05 -17.69 6.72
C GLY A 52 -3.87 -17.23 7.57
N ALA A 53 -3.20 -16.15 7.18
CA ALA A 53 -2.07 -15.59 7.91
C ALA A 53 -2.54 -14.88 9.18
N SER A 54 -1.69 -14.80 10.21
CA SER A 54 -1.99 -13.96 11.36
C SER A 54 -1.86 -12.47 11.00
N LEU A 55 -2.94 -11.71 11.20
CA LEU A 55 -2.95 -10.26 10.95
C LEU A 55 -1.89 -9.54 11.78
N GLY A 56 -1.86 -9.77 13.11
CA GLY A 56 -0.90 -9.14 14.00
C GLY A 56 0.57 -9.46 13.65
N LYS A 57 0.89 -10.72 13.33
CA LYS A 57 2.25 -11.09 12.88
C LYS A 57 2.60 -10.45 11.54
N THR A 58 1.67 -10.45 10.58
CA THR A 58 1.88 -9.81 9.27
C THR A 58 2.12 -8.32 9.42
N MET A 59 1.36 -7.62 10.28
CA MET A 59 1.60 -6.21 10.58
C MET A 59 2.96 -5.99 11.23
N LEU A 60 3.35 -6.82 12.20
CA LEU A 60 4.64 -6.72 12.88
C LEU A 60 5.81 -6.86 11.90
N TYR A 61 5.81 -7.94 11.11
CA TYR A 61 6.83 -8.21 10.10
C TYR A 61 6.80 -7.14 8.99
N GLY A 62 5.61 -6.75 8.54
CA GLY A 62 5.40 -5.73 7.54
C GLY A 62 5.98 -4.38 7.95
N ILE A 63 5.72 -3.90 9.18
CA ILE A 63 6.29 -2.65 9.70
C ILE A 63 7.81 -2.76 9.84
N ALA A 64 8.31 -3.89 10.35
CA ALA A 64 9.74 -4.11 10.52
C ALA A 64 10.50 -4.06 9.19
N ILE A 65 9.89 -4.55 8.11
CA ILE A 65 10.45 -4.52 6.75
C ILE A 65 10.18 -3.17 6.07
N ALA A 66 9.04 -2.54 6.34
CA ALA A 66 8.62 -1.28 5.74
C ALA A 66 9.60 -0.13 6.03
N ILE A 67 10.02 0.02 7.28
CA ILE A 67 10.92 1.10 7.71
C ILE A 67 12.24 1.09 6.91
N PRO A 68 13.05 0.00 6.92
CA PRO A 68 14.28 -0.04 6.13
C PRO A 68 14.02 0.06 4.62
N THR A 69 12.94 -0.55 4.12
CA THR A 69 12.57 -0.46 2.69
C THR A 69 12.29 0.99 2.27
N ALA A 70 11.55 1.75 3.09
CA ALA A 70 11.24 3.15 2.83
C ALA A 70 12.49 4.04 2.91
N ILE A 71 13.41 3.78 3.83
CA ILE A 71 14.67 4.52 3.95
C ILE A 71 15.58 4.26 2.73
N ILE A 72 15.70 3.01 2.30
CA ILE A 72 16.55 2.65 1.16
C ILE A 72 15.95 3.15 -0.15
N SER A 73 14.66 2.92 -0.36
CA SER A 73 13.99 3.25 -1.62
C SER A 73 13.64 4.73 -1.73
N GLY A 74 13.36 5.42 -0.63
CA GLY A 74 13.02 6.84 -0.62
C GLY A 74 14.24 7.76 -0.69
N PRO A 75 14.79 8.19 0.46
CA PRO A 75 15.84 9.21 0.49
C PRO A 75 17.17 8.78 -0.14
N LEU A 76 17.54 7.49 -0.06
CA LEU A 76 18.80 7.01 -0.66
C LEU A 76 18.71 7.00 -2.19
N LEU A 77 17.68 6.37 -2.75
CA LEU A 77 17.50 6.30 -4.20
C LEU A 77 17.21 7.68 -4.81
N ALA A 78 16.47 8.54 -4.11
CA ALA A 78 16.17 9.90 -4.56
C ALA A 78 17.42 10.73 -4.85
N LYS A 79 18.56 10.46 -4.19
CA LYS A 79 19.83 11.16 -4.47
C LYS A 79 20.32 10.94 -5.91
N PHE A 80 19.93 9.83 -6.54
CA PHE A 80 20.35 9.42 -7.87
C PHE A 80 19.27 9.67 -8.92
N THR A 81 18.01 9.36 -8.60
CA THR A 81 16.89 9.42 -9.55
C THR A 81 16.43 10.84 -9.84
N THR A 82 16.62 11.79 -8.91
CA THR A 82 16.13 13.17 -9.07
C THR A 82 17.12 14.12 -9.75
N ARG A 83 18.35 13.68 -10.03
CA ARG A 83 19.39 14.55 -10.62
C ARG A 83 19.04 14.97 -12.04
N GLY A 84 18.88 16.27 -12.26
CA GLY A 84 18.61 16.84 -13.59
C GLY A 84 17.14 16.76 -14.01
N VAL A 85 16.25 16.31 -13.12
CA VAL A 85 14.80 16.33 -13.36
C VAL A 85 14.31 17.78 -13.26
N ARG A 86 13.48 18.20 -14.23
CA ARG A 86 12.81 19.49 -14.22
C ARG A 86 11.34 19.30 -13.89
N LEU A 87 10.82 20.14 -13.01
CA LEU A 87 9.41 20.11 -12.66
C LEU A 87 8.66 21.12 -13.53
N GLU A 88 7.60 20.64 -14.15
CA GLU A 88 6.56 21.44 -14.75
C GLU A 88 5.54 21.84 -13.67
N ALA A 89 4.72 22.85 -13.97
CA ALA A 89 3.63 23.21 -13.07
C ALA A 89 2.72 21.99 -12.87
N PRO A 90 2.41 21.59 -11.61
CA PRO A 90 1.50 20.47 -11.35
C PRO A 90 0.17 20.70 -12.06
N VAL A 91 -0.31 19.67 -12.75
CA VAL A 91 -1.57 19.75 -13.52
C VAL A 91 -2.79 19.64 -12.60
N LEU A 92 -2.62 19.01 -11.42
CA LEU A 92 -3.65 18.91 -10.41
C LEU A 92 -3.61 20.14 -9.51
N HIS A 93 -4.59 21.03 -9.69
CA HIS A 93 -4.82 22.16 -8.81
C HIS A 93 -5.40 21.69 -7.47
N ASP A 94 -4.86 22.21 -6.37
CA ASP A 94 -5.37 21.95 -5.03
C ASP A 94 -6.85 22.34 -4.97
N HIS A 95 -7.74 21.36 -4.79
CA HIS A 95 -9.14 21.63 -4.51
C HIS A 95 -9.25 22.05 -3.05
N ALA A 96 -8.70 23.23 -2.74
CA ALA A 96 -8.86 23.83 -1.43
C ALA A 96 -10.33 24.21 -1.28
N LEU A 97 -11.11 23.33 -0.65
CA LEU A 97 -12.40 23.73 -0.11
C LEU A 97 -12.15 24.94 0.77
N ALA A 98 -12.89 26.04 0.56
CA ALA A 98 -12.79 27.28 1.33
C ALA A 98 -13.36 27.11 2.75
N ILE A 99 -12.90 26.07 3.45
CA ILE A 99 -13.32 25.65 4.78
C ILE A 99 -12.05 25.64 5.64
N ALA A 100 -12.14 26.28 6.81
CA ALA A 100 -11.05 26.26 7.77
C ALA A 100 -10.68 24.80 8.12
N PRO A 101 -9.39 24.41 7.97
CA PRO A 101 -8.98 23.05 8.23
C PRO A 101 -9.18 22.70 9.71
N PRO A 102 -9.57 21.45 10.03
CA PRO A 102 -9.67 20.97 11.40
C PRO A 102 -8.32 21.05 12.12
N ALA A 103 -8.37 21.05 13.45
CA ALA A 103 -7.15 21.11 14.26
C ALA A 103 -6.20 19.96 13.90
N ARG A 104 -4.92 20.25 13.68
CA ARG A 104 -3.89 19.27 13.27
C ARG A 104 -3.87 18.02 14.14
N ILE A 105 -4.01 18.19 15.46
CA ILE A 105 -4.03 17.09 16.43
C ILE A 105 -5.24 16.18 16.20
N LEU A 106 -6.40 16.77 15.89
CA LEU A 106 -7.63 16.02 15.63
C LEU A 106 -7.55 15.21 14.34
N SER A 107 -7.05 15.81 13.26
CA SER A 107 -6.80 15.10 12.00
C SER A 107 -5.82 13.95 12.18
N LEU A 108 -4.73 14.18 12.91
CA LEU A 108 -3.75 13.14 13.19
C LEU A 108 -4.35 12.00 14.02
N LEU A 109 -5.12 12.33 15.06
CA LEU A 109 -5.78 11.34 15.91
C LEU A 109 -6.73 10.47 15.09
N ILE A 110 -7.54 11.06 14.22
CA ILE A 110 -8.49 10.32 13.39
C ILE A 110 -7.80 9.41 12.38
N VAL A 111 -6.71 9.88 11.75
CA VAL A 111 -5.92 9.05 10.82
C VAL A 111 -5.25 7.87 11.53
N LEU A 112 -4.81 8.06 12.78
CA LEU A 112 -4.16 7.01 13.57
C LEU A 112 -5.15 6.09 14.29
N LEU A 113 -6.37 6.55 14.55
CA LEU A 113 -7.39 5.81 15.30
C LEU A 113 -7.60 4.36 14.82
N PRO A 114 -7.78 4.05 13.52
CA PRO A 114 -8.05 2.67 13.11
C PRO A 114 -6.83 1.78 13.33
N VAL A 115 -5.62 2.32 13.11
CA VAL A 115 -4.37 1.60 13.35
C VAL A 115 -4.19 1.29 14.83
N LEU A 116 -4.49 2.26 15.69
CA LEU A 116 -4.44 2.08 17.16
C LEU A 116 -5.48 1.06 17.63
N MET A 117 -6.71 1.09 17.11
CA MET A 117 -7.74 0.10 17.41
C MET A 117 -7.32 -1.32 17.01
N ILE A 118 -6.82 -1.50 15.78
CA ILE A 118 -6.37 -2.81 15.31
C ILE A 118 -5.19 -3.30 16.14
N ALA A 119 -4.18 -2.46 16.36
CA ALA A 119 -3.00 -2.83 17.13
C ALA A 119 -3.33 -3.19 18.58
N THR A 120 -4.20 -2.41 19.25
CA THR A 120 -4.65 -2.72 20.61
C THR A 120 -5.46 -4.00 20.67
N GLY A 121 -6.35 -4.23 19.70
CA GLY A 121 -7.09 -5.48 19.56
C GLY A 121 -6.17 -6.69 19.41
N GLU A 122 -5.26 -6.65 18.42
CA GLU A 122 -4.30 -7.71 18.14
C GLU A 122 -3.37 -8.00 19.33
N LEU A 123 -2.78 -6.96 19.94
CA LEU A 123 -1.93 -7.12 21.13
C LEU A 123 -2.70 -7.72 22.31
N GLY A 124 -3.94 -7.30 22.53
CA GLY A 124 -4.79 -7.87 23.58
C GLY A 124 -5.14 -9.35 23.32
N GLN A 125 -5.33 -9.74 22.07
CA GLN A 125 -5.57 -11.13 21.68
C GLN A 125 -4.35 -12.04 21.90
N MET A 126 -3.14 -11.48 21.92
CA MET A 126 -1.91 -12.22 22.23
C MET A 126 -1.76 -12.55 23.72
N ILE A 127 -2.51 -11.88 24.61
CA ILE A 127 -2.47 -12.11 26.05
C ILE A 127 -3.41 -13.27 26.43
N PRO A 128 -2.91 -14.39 26.99
CA PRO A 128 -3.72 -15.59 27.24
C PRO A 128 -4.99 -15.35 28.07
N GLY A 129 -4.97 -14.42 29.03
CA GLY A 129 -6.12 -14.09 29.88
C GLY A 129 -7.16 -13.14 29.25
N MET A 130 -6.85 -12.53 28.11
CA MET A 130 -7.71 -11.56 27.41
C MET A 130 -8.14 -12.05 26.01
N LYS A 131 -7.57 -13.16 25.55
CA LYS A 131 -7.88 -13.78 24.27
C LYS A 131 -9.38 -14.09 24.16
N GLY A 132 -9.99 -13.68 23.06
CA GLY A 132 -11.42 -13.89 22.80
C GLY A 132 -12.37 -12.90 23.50
N THR A 133 -11.87 -11.89 24.21
CA THR A 133 -12.73 -10.83 24.76
C THR A 133 -13.44 -10.08 23.63
N GLY A 134 -14.77 -9.98 23.68
CA GLY A 134 -15.58 -9.49 22.56
C GLY A 134 -15.20 -8.12 22.01
N TRP A 135 -14.86 -7.15 22.87
CA TRP A 135 -14.43 -5.82 22.42
C TRP A 135 -13.02 -5.82 21.79
N LEU A 136 -12.12 -6.69 22.25
CA LEU A 136 -10.79 -6.87 21.64
C LEU A 136 -10.90 -7.52 20.27
N VAL A 137 -11.79 -8.52 20.13
CA VAL A 137 -12.08 -9.15 18.84
C VAL A 137 -12.66 -8.13 17.86
N ALA A 138 -13.60 -7.29 18.32
CA ALA A 138 -14.16 -6.21 17.51
C ALA A 138 -13.09 -5.17 17.11
N ALA A 139 -12.22 -4.77 18.05
CA ALA A 139 -11.15 -3.80 17.78
C ALA A 139 -10.08 -4.35 16.82
N SER A 140 -9.75 -5.65 16.90
CA SER A 140 -8.80 -6.31 16.00
C SER A 140 -9.31 -6.46 14.57
N ASN A 141 -10.62 -6.42 14.35
CA ASN A 141 -11.19 -6.55 13.01
C ASN A 141 -11.03 -5.22 12.24
N PRO A 142 -10.25 -5.21 11.13
CA PRO A 142 -9.99 -3.97 10.40
C PRO A 142 -11.22 -3.31 9.80
N VAL A 143 -12.22 -4.10 9.38
CA VAL A 143 -13.48 -3.58 8.83
C VAL A 143 -14.23 -2.81 9.91
N VAL A 144 -14.32 -3.37 11.12
CA VAL A 144 -14.97 -2.71 12.27
C VAL A 144 -14.19 -1.47 12.69
N ALA A 145 -12.86 -1.55 12.78
CA ALA A 145 -12.00 -0.42 13.16
C ALA A 145 -12.10 0.75 12.18
N LEU A 146 -12.07 0.48 10.87
CA LEU A 146 -12.22 1.49 9.83
C LEU A 146 -13.63 2.10 9.82
N LEU A 147 -14.68 1.27 9.99
CA LEU A 147 -16.07 1.74 10.06
C LEU A 147 -16.27 2.66 11.26
N LEU A 148 -15.86 2.24 12.45
CA LEU A 148 -15.99 3.05 13.67
C LEU A 148 -15.18 4.33 13.56
N THR A 149 -13.94 4.26 13.04
CA THR A 149 -13.14 5.46 12.78
C THR A 149 -13.87 6.43 11.87
N ASN A 150 -14.45 5.95 10.76
CA ASN A 150 -15.19 6.80 9.83
C ASN A 150 -16.42 7.45 10.49
N LEU A 151 -17.20 6.68 11.27
CA LEU A 151 -18.37 7.18 12.00
C LEU A 151 -18.00 8.20 13.08
N ILE A 152 -16.83 8.06 13.70
CA ILE A 152 -16.29 9.01 14.68
C ILE A 152 -15.74 10.25 13.96
N ALA A 153 -15.06 10.08 12.83
CA ALA A 153 -14.41 11.14 12.08
C ALA A 153 -15.40 12.21 11.58
N LEU A 154 -16.53 11.78 11.00
CA LEU A 154 -17.52 12.68 10.40
C LEU A 154 -18.02 13.77 11.39
N PRO A 155 -18.58 13.43 12.57
CA PRO A 155 -19.04 14.43 13.52
C PRO A 155 -17.88 15.20 14.18
N LEU A 156 -16.71 14.59 14.40
CA LEU A 156 -15.58 15.28 15.04
C LEU A 156 -14.93 16.32 14.12
N LEU A 157 -14.77 16.01 12.83
CA LEU A 157 -14.14 16.93 11.87
C LEU A 157 -15.10 18.01 11.39
N PHE A 158 -16.37 17.66 11.16
CA PHE A 158 -17.31 18.56 10.52
C PHE A 158 -18.38 19.11 11.47
N GLY A 159 -18.66 18.46 12.60
CA GLY A 159 -19.66 18.90 13.57
C GLY A 159 -21.00 19.22 12.92
N ARG A 160 -21.49 20.45 13.12
CA ARG A 160 -22.73 20.94 12.48
C ARG A 160 -22.59 21.15 10.97
N ARG A 161 -21.39 21.43 10.47
CA ARG A 161 -21.09 21.63 9.05
C ARG A 161 -21.20 20.34 8.23
N LEU A 162 -21.32 19.19 8.87
CA LEU A 162 -21.57 17.94 8.15
C LEU A 162 -22.81 18.03 7.24
N ARG A 163 -23.79 18.88 7.57
CA ARG A 163 -25.00 19.10 6.76
C ARG A 163 -24.79 20.07 5.58
N ASP A 164 -23.64 20.72 5.49
CA ASP A 164 -23.36 21.68 4.41
C ASP A 164 -23.27 20.94 3.07
N ALA A 165 -23.90 21.50 2.04
CA ALA A 165 -24.00 20.87 0.73
C ALA A 165 -22.62 20.54 0.15
N ALA A 166 -21.64 21.44 0.28
CA ALA A 166 -20.28 21.21 -0.22
C ALA A 166 -19.60 19.99 0.43
N ILE A 167 -19.77 19.81 1.75
CA ILE A 167 -19.22 18.65 2.47
C ILE A 167 -19.95 17.37 2.06
N GLN A 168 -21.29 17.41 1.96
CA GLN A 168 -22.07 16.27 1.49
C GLN A 168 -21.71 15.87 0.07
N THR A 169 -21.50 16.84 -0.84
CA THR A 169 -21.04 16.56 -2.21
C THR A 169 -19.65 15.91 -2.19
N ALA A 170 -18.70 16.43 -1.43
CA ALA A 170 -17.37 15.81 -1.33
C ALA A 170 -17.46 14.37 -0.77
N VAL A 171 -18.23 14.15 0.29
CA VAL A 171 -18.45 12.81 0.85
C VAL A 171 -19.08 11.87 -0.20
N TRP A 172 -20.21 12.25 -0.81
CA TRP A 172 -20.95 11.32 -1.67
C TRP A 172 -20.41 11.20 -3.10
N HIS A 173 -19.74 12.20 -3.65
CA HIS A 173 -19.19 12.13 -5.01
C HIS A 173 -17.71 11.78 -5.01
N GLU A 174 -16.89 12.49 -4.23
CA GLU A 174 -15.44 12.28 -4.27
C GLU A 174 -15.05 10.98 -3.55
N THR A 175 -15.56 10.75 -2.33
CA THR A 175 -15.17 9.55 -1.58
C THR A 175 -15.81 8.27 -2.12
N MET A 176 -17.09 8.31 -2.52
CA MET A 176 -17.74 7.14 -3.12
C MET A 176 -17.19 6.82 -4.51
N GLY A 177 -16.75 7.83 -5.28
CA GLY A 177 -16.05 7.59 -6.54
C GLY A 177 -14.78 6.77 -6.33
N ALA A 178 -13.94 7.18 -5.37
CA ALA A 178 -12.73 6.43 -5.01
C ALA A 178 -13.04 5.04 -4.45
N ALA A 179 -14.00 4.93 -3.52
CA ALA A 179 -14.42 3.66 -2.94
C ALA A 179 -14.99 2.70 -4.00
N GLY A 180 -15.81 3.20 -4.92
CA GLY A 180 -16.39 2.44 -6.02
C GLY A 180 -15.32 1.88 -6.96
N ALA A 181 -14.31 2.69 -7.31
CA ALA A 181 -13.19 2.22 -8.11
C ALA A 181 -12.41 1.09 -7.42
N ILE A 182 -12.18 1.18 -6.11
CA ILE A 182 -11.54 0.12 -5.31
C ILE A 182 -12.41 -1.14 -5.30
N LEU A 183 -13.72 -1.03 -5.05
CA LEU A 183 -14.65 -2.17 -5.04
C LEU A 183 -14.69 -2.88 -6.39
N LEU A 184 -14.77 -2.14 -7.49
CA LEU A 184 -14.75 -2.70 -8.84
C LEU A 184 -13.42 -3.39 -9.15
N ALA A 185 -12.28 -2.79 -8.75
CA ALA A 185 -10.97 -3.39 -8.93
C ALA A 185 -10.80 -4.70 -8.14
N ILE A 186 -11.29 -4.74 -6.89
CA ILE A 186 -11.31 -5.95 -6.06
C ILE A 186 -12.17 -7.04 -6.72
N GLY A 187 -13.38 -6.68 -7.17
CA GLY A 187 -14.29 -7.60 -7.86
C GLY A 187 -13.70 -8.17 -9.15
N ALA A 188 -13.10 -7.31 -9.99
CA ALA A 188 -12.44 -7.73 -11.23
C ALA A 188 -11.21 -8.62 -10.96
N GLY A 189 -10.37 -8.26 -9.98
CA GLY A 189 -9.22 -9.07 -9.57
C GLY A 189 -9.64 -10.44 -9.01
N GLY A 190 -10.76 -10.49 -8.28
CA GLY A 190 -11.37 -11.73 -7.79
C GLY A 190 -11.93 -12.62 -8.91
N ALA A 191 -12.59 -12.03 -9.92
CA ALA A 191 -13.04 -12.76 -11.09
C ALA A 191 -11.87 -13.34 -11.91
N LEU A 192 -10.83 -12.53 -12.15
CA LEU A 192 -9.61 -12.97 -12.83
C LEU A 192 -8.92 -14.09 -12.06
N LYS A 193 -8.79 -13.96 -10.73
CA LYS A 193 -8.33 -15.04 -9.84
C LYS A 193 -9.11 -16.33 -10.12
N GLN A 194 -10.45 -16.27 -10.12
CA GLN A 194 -11.27 -17.47 -10.25
C GLN A 194 -11.04 -18.17 -11.60
N VAL A 195 -10.90 -17.40 -12.69
CA VAL A 195 -10.54 -17.95 -14.01
C VAL A 195 -9.20 -18.67 -13.96
N LEU A 196 -8.17 -18.08 -13.34
CA LEU A 196 -6.84 -18.69 -13.23
C LEU A 196 -6.84 -19.95 -12.36
N VAL A 197 -7.58 -19.95 -11.25
CA VAL A 197 -7.76 -21.12 -10.39
C VAL A 197 -8.46 -22.25 -11.16
N THR A 198 -9.57 -21.95 -11.85
CA THR A 198 -10.31 -22.92 -12.66
C THR A 198 -9.48 -23.44 -13.85
N ALA A 199 -8.56 -22.65 -14.39
CA ALA A 199 -7.60 -23.08 -15.41
C ALA A 199 -6.48 -24.00 -14.87
N GLY A 200 -6.43 -24.26 -13.57
CA GLY A 200 -5.44 -25.15 -12.94
C GLY A 200 -4.08 -24.52 -12.67
N LEU A 201 -3.97 -23.18 -12.70
CA LEU A 201 -2.68 -22.49 -12.50
C LEU A 201 -2.11 -22.75 -11.09
N SER A 202 -2.95 -22.80 -10.06
CA SER A 202 -2.53 -23.07 -8.68
C SER A 202 -1.82 -24.43 -8.54
N ASP A 203 -2.36 -25.46 -9.19
CA ASP A 203 -1.79 -26.82 -9.16
C ASP A 203 -0.47 -26.90 -9.93
N LEU A 204 -0.39 -26.22 -11.08
CA LEU A 204 0.84 -26.12 -11.86
C LEU A 204 1.96 -25.47 -11.04
N LEU A 205 1.67 -24.35 -10.37
CA LEU A 205 2.63 -23.64 -9.53
C LEU A 205 3.09 -24.50 -8.34
N ALA A 206 2.18 -25.19 -7.66
CA ALA A 206 2.53 -26.11 -6.58
C ALA A 206 3.48 -27.24 -7.04
N ARG A 207 3.20 -27.86 -8.19
CA ARG A 207 4.10 -28.88 -8.79
C ARG A 207 5.46 -28.29 -9.15
N THR A 208 5.49 -27.06 -9.66
CA THR A 208 6.74 -26.38 -10.04
C THR A 208 7.65 -26.18 -8.84
N VAL A 209 7.10 -25.77 -7.68
CA VAL A 209 7.86 -25.65 -6.43
C VAL A 209 8.46 -26.98 -6.01
N LEU A 210 7.66 -28.05 -6.04
CA LEU A 210 8.11 -29.39 -5.63
C LEU A 210 9.19 -29.96 -6.57
N MET A 211 9.07 -29.74 -7.88
CA MET A 211 10.02 -30.27 -8.87
C MET A 211 11.33 -29.49 -8.94
N TYR A 212 11.28 -28.17 -8.84
CA TYR A 212 12.45 -27.30 -9.07
C TYR A 212 13.01 -26.68 -7.79
N SER A 213 12.47 -27.00 -6.61
CA SER A 213 12.87 -26.46 -5.31
C SER A 213 12.91 -24.92 -5.27
N ILE A 214 11.99 -24.27 -5.99
CA ILE A 214 11.88 -22.80 -6.03
C ILE A 214 11.33 -22.31 -4.70
N SER A 215 11.92 -21.25 -4.14
CA SER A 215 11.41 -20.61 -2.92
C SER A 215 9.95 -20.15 -3.11
N PRO A 216 9.01 -20.58 -2.25
CA PRO A 216 7.61 -20.12 -2.29
C PRO A 216 7.46 -18.60 -2.20
N LEU A 217 8.36 -17.93 -1.47
CA LEU A 217 8.39 -16.48 -1.33
C LEU A 217 8.76 -15.81 -2.66
N LEU A 218 9.81 -16.31 -3.31
CA LEU A 218 10.23 -15.82 -4.63
C LEU A 218 9.14 -16.09 -5.67
N LEU A 219 8.48 -17.25 -5.61
CA LEU A 219 7.40 -17.58 -6.53
C LEU A 219 6.21 -16.63 -6.36
N GLY A 220 5.75 -16.41 -5.12
CA GLY A 220 4.66 -15.48 -4.83
C GLY A 220 4.99 -14.07 -5.31
N TRP A 221 6.23 -13.62 -5.11
CA TRP A 221 6.72 -12.34 -5.63
C TRP A 221 6.71 -12.29 -7.16
N LEU A 222 7.25 -13.30 -7.86
CA LEU A 222 7.30 -13.36 -9.33
C LEU A 222 5.90 -13.36 -9.96
N VAL A 223 4.97 -14.10 -9.36
CA VAL A 223 3.57 -14.13 -9.79
C VAL A 223 2.96 -12.73 -9.65
N ALA A 224 3.15 -12.08 -8.50
CA ALA A 224 2.65 -10.73 -8.27
C ALA A 224 3.27 -9.71 -9.24
N VAL A 225 4.58 -9.81 -9.51
CA VAL A 225 5.28 -8.99 -10.51
C VAL A 225 4.68 -9.18 -11.90
N GLY A 226 4.48 -10.42 -12.34
CA GLY A 226 3.90 -10.72 -13.65
C GLY A 226 2.51 -10.13 -13.82
N ILE A 227 1.65 -10.29 -12.80
CA ILE A 227 0.30 -9.72 -12.82
C ILE A 227 0.36 -8.20 -12.76
N ARG A 228 1.25 -7.61 -11.95
CA ARG A 228 1.43 -6.16 -11.85
C ARG A 228 1.81 -5.54 -13.19
N LEU A 229 2.78 -6.12 -13.89
CA LEU A 229 3.21 -5.64 -15.21
C LEU A 229 2.10 -5.79 -16.26
N ALA A 230 1.27 -6.83 -16.17
CA ALA A 230 0.16 -7.03 -17.10
C ALA A 230 -1.04 -6.11 -16.82
N ALA A 231 -1.50 -6.06 -15.56
CA ALA A 231 -2.75 -5.43 -15.15
C ALA A 231 -2.58 -3.98 -14.67
N GLY A 232 -1.37 -3.56 -14.33
CA GLY A 232 -1.06 -2.20 -13.92
C GLY A 232 -1.53 -1.82 -12.51
N SER A 233 -2.31 -2.63 -11.80
CA SER A 233 -2.80 -2.31 -10.44
C SER A 233 -2.17 -3.21 -9.37
N ALA A 234 -1.59 -2.61 -8.33
CA ALA A 234 -0.98 -3.33 -7.22
C ALA A 234 -2.01 -4.13 -6.42
N THR A 235 -3.19 -3.55 -6.15
CA THR A 235 -4.28 -4.26 -5.48
C THR A 235 -4.74 -5.49 -6.28
N VAL A 236 -4.92 -5.36 -7.60
CA VAL A 236 -5.30 -6.49 -8.47
C VAL A 236 -4.20 -7.55 -8.47
N ALA A 237 -2.93 -7.15 -8.59
CA ALA A 237 -1.80 -8.06 -8.55
C ALA A 237 -1.74 -8.85 -7.24
N THR A 238 -1.92 -8.19 -6.08
CA THR A 238 -1.98 -8.86 -4.78
C THR A 238 -3.14 -9.86 -4.71
N ILE A 239 -4.36 -9.46 -5.07
CA ILE A 239 -5.57 -10.30 -4.97
C ILE A 239 -5.48 -11.52 -5.89
N THR A 240 -4.99 -11.33 -7.10
CA THR A 240 -4.87 -12.41 -8.07
C THR A 240 -3.73 -13.36 -7.69
N ALA A 241 -2.56 -12.84 -7.31
CA ALA A 241 -1.42 -13.66 -6.88
C ALA A 241 -1.77 -14.49 -5.64
N VAL A 242 -2.34 -13.85 -4.60
CA VAL A 242 -2.70 -14.56 -3.37
C VAL A 242 -3.78 -15.61 -3.60
N GLY A 243 -4.61 -15.42 -4.61
CA GLY A 243 -5.65 -16.35 -4.97
C GLY A 243 -5.18 -17.70 -5.50
N ILE A 244 -3.97 -17.76 -6.05
CA ILE A 244 -3.38 -18.97 -6.66
C ILE A 244 -2.23 -19.57 -5.84
N MET A 245 -1.84 -18.91 -4.75
CA MET A 245 -0.79 -19.38 -3.83
C MET A 245 -1.22 -20.32 -2.68
N PRO A 246 -2.50 -20.55 -2.31
CA PRO A 246 -2.82 -21.37 -1.13
C PRO A 246 -2.26 -22.81 -1.20
N GLY A 247 -2.31 -23.44 -2.38
CA GLY A 247 -1.75 -24.78 -2.57
C GLY A 247 -0.22 -24.83 -2.41
N VAL A 248 0.48 -23.76 -2.80
CA VAL A 248 1.92 -23.62 -2.60
C VAL A 248 2.24 -23.44 -1.12
N VAL A 249 1.49 -22.61 -0.39
CA VAL A 249 1.68 -22.41 1.06
C VAL A 249 1.44 -23.71 1.83
N ALA A 250 0.34 -24.40 1.54
CA ALA A 250 -0.02 -25.66 2.19
C ALA A 250 1.00 -26.79 1.94
N SER A 251 1.56 -26.86 0.73
CA SER A 251 2.54 -27.91 0.38
C SER A 251 3.97 -27.62 0.82
N SER A 252 4.35 -26.35 0.95
CA SER A 252 5.72 -25.96 1.32
C SER A 252 5.95 -25.76 2.81
N GLY A 253 4.89 -25.50 3.59
CA GLY A 253 4.99 -25.22 5.03
C GLY A 253 5.60 -23.85 5.36
N VAL A 254 5.83 -23.00 4.37
CA VAL A 254 6.33 -21.63 4.58
C VAL A 254 5.27 -20.79 5.32
N SER A 255 5.74 -19.90 6.20
CA SER A 255 4.88 -18.95 6.92
C SER A 255 3.95 -18.18 5.95
N PRO A 256 2.62 -18.29 6.10
CA PRO A 256 1.67 -17.54 5.30
C PRO A 256 1.91 -16.03 5.36
N GLU A 257 2.30 -15.51 6.53
CA GLU A 257 2.61 -14.10 6.75
C GLU A 257 3.73 -13.60 5.83
N LEU A 258 4.81 -14.38 5.69
CA LEU A 258 5.93 -14.02 4.80
C LEU A 258 5.53 -14.08 3.33
N VAL A 259 4.66 -15.02 2.95
CA VAL A 259 4.14 -15.10 1.57
C VAL A 259 3.25 -13.90 1.25
N VAL A 260 2.42 -13.45 2.19
CA VAL A 260 1.64 -12.21 2.06
C VAL A 260 2.57 -11.02 1.78
N LEU A 261 3.64 -10.87 2.55
CA LEU A 261 4.59 -9.77 2.39
C LEU A 261 5.40 -9.87 1.09
N ALA A 262 5.77 -11.08 0.67
CA ALA A 262 6.45 -11.30 -0.62
C ALA A 262 5.56 -10.92 -1.80
N ILE A 263 4.29 -11.32 -1.78
CA ILE A 263 3.28 -10.95 -2.78
C ILE A 263 3.06 -9.43 -2.77
N GLY A 264 2.91 -8.84 -1.58
CA GLY A 264 2.74 -7.39 -1.41
C GLY A 264 3.93 -6.60 -1.96
N ALA A 265 5.16 -7.03 -1.69
CA ALA A 265 6.34 -6.44 -2.30
C ALA A 265 6.34 -6.57 -3.83
N GLY A 266 5.97 -7.74 -4.37
CA GLY A 266 5.93 -7.99 -5.82
C GLY A 266 4.87 -7.17 -6.54
N SER A 267 3.75 -6.88 -5.88
CA SER A 267 2.60 -6.22 -6.50
C SER A 267 2.84 -4.75 -6.86
N VAL A 268 3.84 -4.10 -6.27
CA VAL A 268 4.18 -2.72 -6.63
C VAL A 268 5.25 -2.62 -7.71
N PHE A 269 5.91 -3.72 -8.06
CA PHE A 269 7.07 -3.74 -8.97
C PHE A 269 6.82 -2.96 -10.27
N PHE A 270 7.75 -2.04 -10.57
CA PHE A 270 7.83 -1.31 -11.83
C PHE A 270 6.48 -0.75 -12.32
N SER A 271 5.91 0.17 -11.55
CA SER A 271 4.74 0.96 -11.98
C SER A 271 5.03 1.69 -13.29
N HIS A 272 4.23 1.48 -14.34
CA HIS A 272 4.42 2.09 -15.65
C HIS A 272 3.10 2.60 -16.26
N VAL A 273 3.08 2.85 -17.56
CA VAL A 273 1.96 3.50 -18.28
C VAL A 273 0.57 2.86 -18.11
N ASN A 274 0.46 1.60 -17.69
CA ASN A 274 -0.82 0.95 -17.42
C ASN A 274 -1.30 1.13 -15.96
N ASP A 275 -0.48 1.72 -15.10
CA ASP A 275 -0.79 1.97 -13.69
C ASP A 275 -1.40 3.37 -13.51
N PRO A 276 -2.64 3.49 -13.00
CA PRO A 276 -3.21 4.78 -12.62
C PRO A 276 -2.32 5.57 -11.64
N GLY A 277 -1.60 4.90 -10.74
CA GLY A 277 -0.66 5.51 -9.80
C GLY A 277 0.51 6.22 -10.48
N PHE A 278 1.00 5.68 -11.60
CA PHE A 278 2.05 6.32 -12.41
C PHE A 278 1.59 7.70 -12.91
N TRP A 279 0.38 7.78 -13.44
CA TRP A 279 -0.19 9.02 -13.97
C TRP A 279 -0.57 10.01 -12.87
N LEU A 280 -1.05 9.51 -11.74
CA LEU A 280 -1.36 10.31 -10.56
C LEU A 280 -0.08 11.00 -10.05
N VAL A 281 0.99 10.24 -9.83
CA VAL A 281 2.27 10.77 -9.34
C VAL A 281 2.89 11.73 -10.37
N LYS A 282 2.88 11.38 -11.65
CA LYS A 282 3.33 12.28 -12.72
C LYS A 282 2.64 13.65 -12.63
N SER A 283 1.32 13.65 -12.46
CA SER A 283 0.49 14.86 -12.46
C SER A 283 0.63 15.69 -11.18
N TYR A 284 0.73 15.04 -10.02
CA TYR A 284 0.95 15.70 -8.73
C TYR A 284 2.35 16.30 -8.60
N VAL A 285 3.36 15.55 -9.05
CA VAL A 285 4.76 15.98 -8.93
C VAL A 285 5.14 16.98 -10.03
N GLY A 286 4.48 16.91 -11.19
CA GLY A 286 4.80 17.76 -12.34
C GLY A 286 6.01 17.25 -13.12
N THR A 287 6.18 15.94 -13.26
CA THR A 287 7.28 15.38 -14.07
C THR A 287 6.81 15.06 -15.50
N ASN A 288 7.76 15.06 -16.45
CA ASN A 288 7.51 14.43 -17.75
C ASN A 288 7.55 12.90 -17.60
N THR A 289 7.10 12.18 -18.64
CA THR A 289 6.98 10.72 -18.61
C THR A 289 8.33 10.02 -18.38
N ALA A 290 9.41 10.48 -19.02
CA ALA A 290 10.73 9.88 -18.86
C ALA A 290 11.26 10.06 -17.43
N ASP A 291 11.06 11.23 -16.84
CA ASP A 291 11.42 11.52 -15.47
C ASP A 291 10.54 10.77 -14.46
N THR A 292 9.26 10.51 -14.80
CA THR A 292 8.38 9.66 -13.99
C THR A 292 8.92 8.23 -13.96
N PHE A 293 9.33 7.67 -15.10
CA PHE A 293 9.98 6.36 -15.14
C PHE A 293 11.23 6.31 -14.26
N ARG A 294 12.07 7.35 -14.39
CA ARG A 294 13.32 7.43 -13.63
C ARG A 294 13.12 7.60 -12.13
N THR A 295 12.06 8.28 -11.70
CA THR A 295 11.79 8.57 -10.29
C THR A 295 10.85 7.55 -9.67
N TRP A 296 9.61 7.49 -10.14
CA TRP A 296 8.53 6.67 -9.60
C TRP A 296 8.68 5.18 -9.93
N SER A 297 8.89 4.80 -11.18
CA SER A 297 9.01 3.38 -11.53
C SER A 297 10.24 2.74 -10.89
N MET A 298 11.36 3.47 -10.82
CA MET A 298 12.56 3.04 -10.11
C MET A 298 12.35 2.95 -8.60
N LEU A 299 11.62 3.91 -8.00
CA LEU A 299 11.24 3.86 -6.59
C LEU A 299 10.45 2.59 -6.28
N GLU A 300 9.39 2.32 -7.04
CA GLU A 300 8.53 1.15 -6.81
C GLU A 300 9.27 -0.17 -7.05
N THR A 301 10.16 -0.20 -8.04
CA THR A 301 11.05 -1.35 -8.26
C THR A 301 11.98 -1.59 -7.07
N ALA A 302 12.55 -0.52 -6.50
CA ALA A 302 13.39 -0.63 -5.32
C ALA A 302 12.60 -1.09 -4.09
N ILE A 303 11.39 -0.57 -3.88
CA ILE A 303 10.49 -1.02 -2.80
C ILE A 303 10.24 -2.52 -2.94
N SER A 304 9.90 -2.97 -4.15
CA SER A 304 9.62 -4.37 -4.43
C SER A 304 10.80 -5.30 -4.17
N VAL A 305 11.99 -4.95 -4.68
CA VAL A 305 13.19 -5.79 -4.58
C VAL A 305 13.77 -5.77 -3.17
N VAL A 306 13.86 -4.60 -2.54
CA VAL A 306 14.36 -4.47 -1.15
C VAL A 306 13.38 -5.15 -0.19
N GLY A 307 12.07 -4.97 -0.40
CA GLY A 307 11.03 -5.65 0.36
C GLY A 307 11.17 -7.17 0.28
N LEU A 308 11.30 -7.73 -0.92
CA LEU A 308 11.55 -9.17 -1.09
C LEU A 308 12.84 -9.63 -0.39
N ALA A 309 13.94 -8.90 -0.56
CA ALA A 309 15.22 -9.27 0.04
C ALA A 309 15.12 -9.35 1.58
N LEU A 310 14.41 -8.40 2.19
CA LEU A 310 14.18 -8.38 3.64
C LEU A 310 13.18 -9.44 4.09
N VAL A 311 12.14 -9.75 3.31
CA VAL A 311 11.24 -10.89 3.57
C VAL A 311 12.01 -12.21 3.56
N MET A 312 12.89 -12.41 2.58
CA MET A 312 13.75 -13.61 2.51
C MET A 312 14.76 -13.64 3.66
N ALA A 313 15.33 -12.50 4.05
CA ALA A 313 16.22 -12.44 5.21
C ALA A 313 15.47 -12.84 6.50
N LEU A 314 14.25 -12.33 6.69
CA LEU A 314 13.41 -12.66 7.83
C LEU A 314 13.01 -14.15 7.85
N SER A 315 12.83 -14.78 6.69
CA SER A 315 12.48 -16.21 6.60
C SER A 315 13.58 -17.16 7.10
N TYR A 316 14.83 -16.69 7.27
CA TYR A 316 15.89 -17.49 7.89
C TYR A 316 15.90 -17.41 9.42
N VAL A 317 15.15 -16.46 9.99
CA VAL A 317 15.12 -16.18 11.43
C VAL A 317 13.86 -16.76 12.09
N VAL A 318 12.75 -16.79 11.35
CA VAL A 318 11.42 -17.25 11.81
C VAL A 318 11.09 -18.60 11.17
#